data_AF-A0A2E1MGP2-F1
#
_entry.id   AF-A0A2E1MGP2-F1
#
_cell.length_a   1.000
_cell.length_b   1.000
_cell.length_c   1.000
_cell.angle_alpha   90.00
_cell.angle_beta   90.00
_cell.angle_gamma   90.00
#
_symmetry.space_group_name_H-M   'P 1'
#
loop_
_entity.id
_entity.type
_entity.pdbx_description
1 polymer ?
#
loop_
_entity_poly.entity_id
_entity_poly.type
_entity_poly.pdbx_seq_one_letter_code
_entity_poly.pdbx_strand_id
1 'polypeptide(L)'
;MFTYQILWIIYNMNIETIPTGYILVDGGSYSSVAAISKTLPLPNNKFDIIAAHALAGQYLGMKLIYLEAGSGSSVSIDPELISFLKTKLDIPIIIGGGIKEKKQVSKLVEYGAKLFVIGTAIETKQNQKNLIEINQVIHGKS
;
A
#
# COMPACT_ATOMS: atom_id res chain seq x y z
N MET A 1 0.93 -28.91 0.82
CA MET A 1 2.30 -29.41 1.11
C MET A 1 3.33 -28.28 1.19
N PHE A 2 3.27 -27.23 0.35
CA PHE A 2 4.21 -26.09 0.37
C PHE A 2 4.10 -25.14 1.59
N THR A 3 2.90 -24.94 2.16
CA THR A 3 2.70 -23.91 3.20
C THR A 3 3.42 -24.21 4.51
N TYR A 4 3.45 -25.48 4.94
CA TYR A 4 4.13 -25.87 6.19
C TYR A 4 5.65 -25.68 6.11
N GLN A 5 6.26 -25.92 4.94
CA GLN A 5 7.71 -25.77 4.78
C GLN A 5 8.15 -24.32 4.94
N ILE A 6 7.40 -23.36 4.38
CA ILE A 6 7.72 -21.93 4.47
C ILE A 6 7.65 -21.45 5.92
N LEU A 7 6.63 -21.89 6.68
CA LEU A 7 6.49 -21.51 8.09
C LEU A 7 7.68 -22.01 8.93
N TRP A 8 8.13 -23.25 8.72
CA TRP A 8 9.31 -23.78 9.38
C TRP A 8 10.60 -23.05 8.99
N ILE A 9 10.73 -22.63 7.72
CA ILE A 9 11.88 -21.81 7.27
C ILE A 9 11.89 -20.49 8.02
N ILE A 10 10.78 -19.75 8.04
CA ILE A 10 10.66 -18.46 8.74
C ILE A 10 10.96 -18.63 10.23
N TYR A 11 10.40 -19.67 10.86
CA TYR A 11 10.63 -20.00 12.28
C TYR A 11 12.11 -20.26 12.56
N ASN A 12 12.76 -21.12 11.77
CA ASN A 12 14.16 -21.47 11.94
C ASN A 12 15.11 -20.30 11.65
N MET A 13 14.71 -19.37 10.77
CA MET A 13 15.45 -18.15 10.50
C MET A 13 15.36 -17.13 11.64
N ASN A 14 14.40 -17.29 12.57
CA ASN A 14 14.13 -16.36 13.66
C ASN A 14 14.01 -14.90 13.17
N ILE A 15 13.40 -14.71 11.99
CA ILE A 15 13.18 -13.39 11.41
C ILE A 15 11.90 -12.79 11.99
N GLU A 16 11.90 -11.47 12.20
CA GLU A 16 10.71 -10.75 12.64
C GLU A 16 9.59 -10.92 11.60
N THR A 17 8.40 -11.23 12.08
CA THR A 17 7.20 -11.32 11.24
C THR A 17 6.25 -10.18 11.59
N ILE A 18 5.76 -9.47 10.58
CA ILE A 18 4.81 -8.37 10.74
C ILE A 18 3.50 -8.76 10.04
N PRO A 19 2.48 -9.25 10.78
CA PRO A 19 1.19 -9.61 10.21
C PRO A 19 0.58 -8.42 9.46
N THR A 20 0.34 -8.59 8.17
CA THR A 20 -0.04 -7.51 7.26
C THR A 20 -1.28 -7.91 6.45
N GLY A 21 -2.33 -7.11 6.53
CA GLY A 21 -3.48 -7.22 5.63
C GLY A 21 -3.15 -6.57 4.30
N TYR A 22 -3.07 -7.34 3.22
CA TYR A 22 -2.75 -6.83 1.89
C TYR A 22 -4.02 -6.73 1.03
N ILE A 23 -4.34 -5.53 0.56
CA ILE A 23 -5.54 -5.25 -0.23
C ILE A 23 -5.12 -4.69 -1.58
N LEU A 24 -5.44 -5.43 -2.64
CA LEU A 24 -5.25 -4.99 -4.01
C LEU A 24 -6.43 -4.10 -4.42
N VAL A 25 -6.12 -2.87 -4.81
CA VAL A 25 -7.05 -1.85 -5.30
C VAL A 25 -6.78 -1.61 -6.79
N ASP A 26 -7.82 -1.29 -7.54
CA ASP A 26 -7.72 -1.05 -8.97
C ASP A 26 -6.97 0.27 -9.25
N GLY A 27 -5.74 0.15 -9.76
CA GLY A 27 -4.91 1.27 -10.20
C GLY A 27 -5.03 1.61 -11.69
N GLY A 28 -6.04 1.08 -12.40
CA GLY A 28 -6.29 1.39 -13.81
C GLY A 28 -5.38 0.65 -14.80
N SER A 29 -4.63 -0.35 -14.34
CA SER A 29 -3.89 -1.28 -15.19
C SER A 29 -3.92 -2.69 -14.60
N TYR A 30 -3.86 -3.70 -15.47
CA TYR A 30 -3.78 -5.09 -15.03
C TYR A 30 -2.36 -5.37 -14.49
N SER A 31 -2.21 -5.35 -13.17
CA SER A 31 -0.91 -5.49 -12.52
C SER A 31 -0.42 -6.94 -12.51
N SER A 32 0.90 -7.14 -12.42
CA SER A 32 1.49 -8.48 -12.25
C SER A 32 1.00 -9.17 -10.97
N VAL A 33 0.68 -8.40 -9.93
CA VAL A 33 0.09 -8.92 -8.69
C VAL A 33 -1.28 -9.54 -8.98
N ALA A 34 -2.15 -8.85 -9.72
CA ALA A 34 -3.44 -9.39 -10.14
C ALA A 34 -3.27 -10.67 -10.97
N ALA A 35 -2.33 -10.66 -11.94
CA ALA A 35 -2.05 -11.78 -12.82
C ALA A 35 -1.57 -13.04 -12.08
N ILE A 36 -0.60 -12.89 -11.17
CA ILE A 36 0.04 -14.02 -10.48
C ILE A 36 -0.82 -14.53 -9.33
N SER A 37 -1.38 -13.61 -8.53
CA SER A 37 -2.21 -14.00 -7.38
C SER A 37 -3.61 -14.48 -7.77
N LYS A 38 -4.04 -14.21 -9.02
CA LYS A 38 -5.43 -14.37 -9.49
C LYS A 38 -6.43 -13.60 -8.62
N THR A 39 -6.00 -12.51 -8.02
CA THR A 39 -6.84 -11.61 -7.22
C THR A 39 -7.49 -10.58 -8.13
N LEU A 40 -8.82 -10.42 -8.03
CA LEU A 40 -9.53 -9.31 -8.65
C LEU A 40 -9.32 -8.05 -7.78
N PRO A 41 -8.75 -6.96 -8.32
CA PRO A 41 -8.62 -5.72 -7.56
C PRO A 41 -9.99 -5.18 -7.12
N LEU A 42 -10.04 -4.61 -5.91
CA LEU A 42 -11.21 -3.87 -5.46
C LEU A 42 -11.29 -2.52 -6.18
N PRO A 43 -12.47 -2.08 -6.63
CA PRO A 43 -12.59 -0.77 -7.30
C PRO A 43 -12.20 0.36 -6.35
N ASN A 44 -11.33 1.26 -6.80
CA ASN A 44 -10.78 2.36 -6.00
C ASN A 44 -11.88 3.27 -5.40
N ASN A 45 -13.02 3.40 -6.09
CA ASN A 45 -14.18 4.19 -5.66
C ASN A 45 -15.20 3.44 -4.77
N LYS A 46 -14.92 2.19 -4.36
CA LYS A 46 -15.82 1.38 -3.52
C LYS A 46 -15.31 1.33 -2.08
N PHE A 47 -15.33 2.49 -1.42
CA PHE A 47 -14.72 2.67 -0.10
C PHE A 47 -15.26 1.72 0.96
N ASP A 48 -16.57 1.43 0.95
CA ASP A 48 -17.19 0.52 1.93
C ASP A 48 -16.63 -0.90 1.83
N ILE A 49 -16.42 -1.40 0.61
CA ILE A 49 -15.88 -2.75 0.38
C ILE A 49 -14.43 -2.81 0.84
N ILE A 50 -13.63 -1.79 0.52
CA ILE A 50 -12.24 -1.72 0.95
C ILE A 50 -12.15 -1.62 2.48
N ALA A 51 -13.00 -0.80 3.11
CA ALA A 51 -13.05 -0.70 4.56
C ALA A 51 -13.47 -2.00 5.23
N ALA A 52 -14.43 -2.74 4.67
CA ALA A 52 -14.81 -4.06 5.17
C ALA A 52 -13.63 -5.03 5.19
N HIS A 53 -12.83 -5.07 4.12
CA HIS A 53 -11.62 -5.92 4.05
C HIS A 53 -10.55 -5.45 5.05
N ALA A 54 -10.35 -4.15 5.18
CA ALA A 54 -9.36 -3.60 6.11
C ALA A 54 -9.74 -3.86 7.58
N LEU A 55 -11.03 -3.69 7.93
CA LEU A 55 -11.57 -4.03 9.24
C LEU A 55 -11.46 -5.52 9.53
N ALA A 56 -11.75 -6.39 8.55
CA ALA A 56 -11.53 -7.82 8.70
C ALA A 56 -10.05 -8.12 9.00
N GLY A 57 -9.11 -7.49 8.30
CA GLY A 57 -7.68 -7.59 8.59
C GLY A 57 -7.34 -7.18 10.02
N GLN A 58 -7.85 -6.03 10.48
CA GLN A 58 -7.67 -5.57 11.85
C GLN A 58 -8.21 -6.56 12.88
N TYR A 59 -9.44 -7.05 12.70
CA TYR A 59 -10.08 -7.98 13.63
C TYR A 59 -9.44 -9.38 13.63
N LEU A 60 -8.78 -9.76 12.53
CA LEU A 60 -7.95 -10.98 12.44
C LEU A 60 -6.56 -10.79 13.07
N GLY A 61 -6.26 -9.63 13.64
CA GLY A 61 -5.01 -9.37 14.36
C GLY A 61 -3.84 -8.88 13.50
N MET A 62 -4.10 -8.47 12.25
CA MET A 62 -3.07 -7.82 11.44
C MET A 62 -2.60 -6.53 12.11
N LYS A 63 -1.30 -6.24 12.00
CA LYS A 63 -0.67 -5.07 12.61
C LYS A 63 -0.65 -3.86 11.70
N LEU A 64 -0.89 -4.05 10.41
CA LEU A 64 -0.98 -2.99 9.41
C LEU A 64 -1.81 -3.43 8.21
N ILE A 65 -2.34 -2.45 7.48
CA ILE A 65 -3.01 -2.64 6.19
C ILE A 65 -2.13 -2.05 5.09
N TYR A 66 -1.84 -2.83 4.06
CA TYR A 66 -1.19 -2.37 2.85
C TYR A 66 -2.25 -2.24 1.74
N LEU A 67 -2.46 -1.01 1.24
CA LEU A 67 -3.25 -0.74 0.04
C LEU A 67 -2.32 -0.68 -1.18
N GLU A 68 -2.45 -1.63 -2.09
CA GLU A 68 -1.65 -1.72 -3.31
C GLU A 68 -2.49 -1.38 -4.54
N ALA A 69 -2.12 -0.35 -5.30
CA ALA A 69 -2.73 -0.03 -6.61
C ALA A 69 -2.09 -0.80 -7.79
N GLY A 70 -0.97 -1.48 -7.56
CA GLY A 70 -0.18 -2.22 -8.53
C GLY A 70 1.06 -1.44 -8.97
N SER A 71 2.17 -2.15 -9.20
CA SER A 71 3.37 -1.56 -9.78
C SER A 71 3.09 -1.03 -11.19
N GLY A 72 3.57 0.18 -11.49
CA GLY A 72 3.34 0.83 -12.78
C GLY A 72 1.91 1.28 -13.05
N SER A 73 0.99 1.20 -12.09
CA SER A 73 -0.39 1.69 -12.23
C SER A 73 -0.46 3.13 -12.75
N SER A 74 -1.54 3.41 -13.49
CA SER A 74 -1.84 4.74 -14.02
C SER A 74 -2.46 5.64 -12.96
N VAL A 75 -3.13 5.03 -11.97
CA VAL A 75 -3.85 5.71 -10.89
C VAL A 75 -3.37 5.17 -9.54
N SER A 76 -3.05 6.06 -8.60
CA SER A 76 -2.76 5.70 -7.21
C SER A 76 -4.05 5.48 -6.41
N ILE A 77 -3.93 5.08 -5.15
CA ILE A 77 -5.06 5.04 -4.22
C ILE A 77 -5.75 6.42 -4.15
N ASP A 78 -7.09 6.42 -4.11
CA ASP A 78 -7.88 7.63 -3.94
C ASP A 78 -7.57 8.29 -2.57
N PRO A 79 -7.17 9.58 -2.51
CA PRO A 79 -6.95 10.28 -1.26
C PRO A 79 -8.17 10.27 -0.32
N GLU A 80 -9.40 10.36 -0.83
CA GLU A 80 -10.61 10.33 -0.01
C GLU A 80 -10.81 8.99 0.70
N LEU A 81 -10.32 7.90 0.10
CA LEU A 81 -10.33 6.59 0.75
C LEU A 81 -9.43 6.59 2.00
N ILE A 82 -8.32 7.32 1.98
CA ILE A 82 -7.38 7.36 3.12
C ILE A 82 -8.03 8.02 4.33
N SER A 83 -8.67 9.17 4.15
CA SER A 83 -9.39 9.83 5.25
C SER A 83 -10.54 8.96 5.74
N PHE A 84 -11.28 8.32 4.83
CA PHE A 84 -12.36 7.41 5.16
C PHE A 84 -11.92 6.22 6.01
N LEU A 85 -10.80 5.58 5.68
CA LEU A 85 -10.27 4.41 6.40
C LEU A 85 -9.67 4.80 7.76
N LYS A 86 -9.00 5.94 7.86
CA LYS A 86 -8.43 6.43 9.12
C LYS A 86 -9.46 6.68 10.22
N THR A 87 -10.71 6.95 9.86
CA THR A 87 -11.80 7.08 10.84
C THR A 87 -12.29 5.74 11.39
N LYS A 88 -11.82 4.61 10.84
CA LYS A 88 -12.34 3.26 11.12
C LYS A 88 -11.28 2.26 11.58
N LEU A 89 -10.02 2.49 11.19
CA LEU A 89 -8.90 1.60 11.51
C LEU A 89 -8.05 2.20 12.61
N ASP A 90 -7.67 1.35 13.56
CA ASP A 90 -6.75 1.64 14.66
C ASP A 90 -5.31 1.23 14.32
N ILE A 91 -5.12 0.50 13.22
CA ILE A 91 -3.81 0.04 12.74
C ILE A 91 -3.29 0.91 11.58
N PRO A 92 -1.96 1.06 11.42
CA PRO A 92 -1.36 1.85 10.34
C PRO A 92 -1.74 1.37 8.94
N ILE A 93 -1.83 2.32 8.01
CA ILE A 93 -2.09 2.09 6.59
C ILE A 93 -0.84 2.45 5.79
N ILE A 94 -0.34 1.49 5.01
CA ILE A 94 0.71 1.65 4.00
C ILE A 94 0.05 1.83 2.64
N ILE A 95 0.55 2.80 1.85
CA ILE A 95 0.05 3.08 0.50
C ILE A 95 1.14 2.78 -0.52
N GLY A 96 0.86 1.88 -1.45
CA GLY A 96 1.75 1.52 -2.56
C GLY A 96 1.05 1.55 -3.91
N GLY A 97 1.85 1.64 -4.98
CA GLY A 97 1.37 1.60 -6.36
C GLY A 97 0.98 2.97 -6.92
N GLY A 98 1.42 3.25 -8.14
CA GLY A 98 0.96 4.42 -8.91
C GLY A 98 1.52 5.78 -8.46
N ILE A 99 2.40 5.80 -7.46
CA ILE A 99 3.06 7.01 -6.95
C ILE A 99 4.31 7.29 -7.76
N LYS A 100 4.26 8.31 -8.62
CA LYS A 100 5.34 8.72 -9.53
C LYS A 100 5.82 10.14 -9.27
N GLU A 101 4.92 10.99 -8.76
CA GLU A 101 5.16 12.42 -8.60
C GLU A 101 4.90 12.92 -7.19
N LYS A 102 5.65 13.96 -6.80
CA LYS A 102 5.50 14.69 -5.54
C LYS A 102 4.04 15.12 -5.28
N LYS A 103 3.34 15.61 -6.30
CA LYS A 103 1.97 16.10 -6.19
C LYS A 103 0.99 15.02 -5.70
N GLN A 104 1.19 13.78 -6.12
CA GLN A 104 0.36 12.65 -5.68
C GLN A 104 0.58 12.38 -4.19
N VAL A 105 1.84 12.39 -3.75
CA VAL A 105 2.19 12.22 -2.33
C VAL A 105 1.64 13.36 -1.49
N SER A 106 1.80 14.61 -1.93
CA SER A 106 1.24 15.79 -1.24
C SER A 106 -0.25 15.62 -0.99
N LYS A 107 -1.00 15.24 -2.03
CA LYS A 107 -2.43 15.01 -1.90
C LYS A 107 -2.74 13.86 -0.94
N LEU A 108 -2.01 12.76 -0.96
CA LEU A 108 -2.24 11.66 -0.02
C LEU A 108 -1.91 12.04 1.44
N VAL A 109 -0.84 12.82 1.65
CA VAL A 109 -0.44 13.33 2.98
C VAL A 109 -1.50 14.28 3.54
N GLU A 110 -2.08 15.16 2.72
CA GLU A 110 -3.19 16.05 3.12
C GLU A 110 -4.40 15.27 3.64
N TYR A 111 -4.64 14.07 3.10
CA TYR A 111 -5.72 13.17 3.55
C TYR A 111 -5.28 12.25 4.69
N GLY A 112 -4.05 12.45 5.19
CA GLY A 112 -3.55 11.87 6.42
C GLY A 112 -2.73 10.59 6.25
N ALA A 113 -2.31 10.25 5.03
CA ALA A 113 -1.35 9.19 4.78
C ALA A 113 0.01 9.50 5.42
N LYS A 114 0.68 8.46 5.93
CA LYS A 114 1.98 8.59 6.61
C LYS A 114 3.04 7.60 6.11
N LEU A 115 2.63 6.47 5.57
CA LEU A 115 3.52 5.40 5.14
C LEU A 115 3.31 5.11 3.66
N PHE A 116 4.39 5.19 2.89
CA PHE A 116 4.37 5.08 1.44
C PHE A 116 5.39 4.04 0.98
N VAL A 117 5.02 3.26 -0.03
CA VAL A 117 5.93 2.36 -0.75
C VAL A 117 6.03 2.86 -2.19
N ILE A 118 7.24 3.24 -2.57
CA ILE A 118 7.54 3.86 -3.86
C ILE A 118 8.58 2.99 -4.56
N GLY A 119 8.15 2.29 -5.61
CA GLY A 119 9.01 1.41 -6.41
C GLY A 119 9.40 2.06 -7.73
N THR A 120 8.48 2.06 -8.70
CA THR A 120 8.71 2.47 -10.10
C THR A 120 9.33 3.86 -10.24
N ALA A 121 9.01 4.80 -9.33
CA ALA A 121 9.61 6.12 -9.36
C ALA A 121 11.13 6.09 -9.08
N ILE A 122 11.71 5.02 -8.54
CA ILE A 122 13.14 4.93 -8.15
C ILE A 122 13.97 4.14 -9.17
N GLU A 123 13.33 3.41 -10.08
CA GLU A 123 13.99 2.43 -10.97
C GLU A 123 14.88 3.06 -12.06
N THR A 124 14.89 4.39 -12.24
CA THR A 124 15.75 5.07 -13.21
C THR A 124 16.66 6.13 -12.57
N LYS A 125 17.90 6.27 -13.05
CA LYS A 125 18.92 7.22 -12.53
C LYS A 125 18.46 8.68 -12.55
N GLN A 126 17.51 9.04 -13.42
CA GLN A 126 16.96 10.39 -13.52
C GLN A 126 16.08 10.75 -12.30
N ASN A 127 15.66 9.78 -11.50
CA ASN A 127 14.61 9.97 -10.49
C ASN A 127 15.10 10.12 -9.03
N GLN A 128 16.40 10.15 -8.76
CA GLN A 128 16.89 10.34 -7.38
C GLN A 128 16.49 11.69 -6.78
N LYS A 129 16.40 12.76 -7.60
CA LYS A 129 15.87 14.05 -7.16
C LYS A 129 14.41 13.96 -6.71
N ASN A 130 13.59 13.18 -7.44
CA ASN A 130 12.17 13.01 -7.11
C ASN A 130 11.98 12.36 -5.73
N LEU A 131 12.88 11.45 -5.33
CA LEU A 131 12.81 10.84 -4.00
C LEU A 131 13.04 11.82 -2.86
N ILE A 132 14.05 12.68 -2.99
CA ILE A 132 14.35 13.69 -1.96
C ILE A 132 13.15 14.64 -1.81
N GLU A 133 12.58 15.06 -2.95
CA GLU A 133 11.41 15.92 -2.96
C GLU A 133 10.16 15.27 -2.35
N ILE A 134 9.93 13.99 -2.64
CA ILE A 134 8.84 13.21 -2.04
C ILE A 134 9.05 13.06 -0.53
N ASN A 135 10.27 12.73 -0.10
CA ASN A 135 10.58 12.56 1.31
C ASN A 135 10.34 13.85 2.12
N GLN A 136 10.69 15.01 1.55
CA GLN A 136 10.41 16.32 2.15
C GLN A 136 8.90 16.60 2.33
N VAL A 137 8.06 16.07 1.45
CA VAL A 137 6.60 16.21 1.56
C VAL A 137 6.04 15.35 2.68
N ILE A 138 6.53 14.12 2.81
CA ILE A 138 6.02 13.17 3.81
C ILE A 138 6.32 13.64 5.23
N HIS A 139 7.52 14.17 5.46
CA HIS A 139 7.94 14.59 6.80
C HIS A 139 7.64 16.06 7.14
N GLY A 140 7.22 16.86 6.14
CA GLY A 140 7.25 18.32 6.26
C GLY A 140 8.68 18.83 6.39
N LYS A 141 8.97 20.06 5.94
CA LYS A 141 10.30 20.65 6.09
C LYS A 141 10.75 20.57 7.56
N SER A 142 11.89 19.92 7.83
CA SER A 142 12.80 20.34 8.91
C SER A 142 13.44 21.67 8.52
#